data_AF-A0A4V2NXV7-F1
#
_entry.id   AF-A0A4V2NXV7-F1
#
_cell.length_a   1.000
_cell.length_b   1.000
_cell.length_c   1.000
_cell.angle_alpha   90.00
_cell.angle_beta   90.00
_cell.angle_gamma   90.00
#
_symmetry.space_group_name_H-M   'P 1'
#
loop_
_entity.id
_entity.type
_entity.pdbx_description
1 polymer ?
#
loop_
_entity_poly.entity_id
_entity_poly.type
_entity_poly.pdbx_seq_one_letter_code
_entity_poly.pdbx_strand_id
1 'polypeptide(L)'
;MAAHHGSGRPTGEVPSGIATRDDLGEFILRVLDDLRGGGSAEWENNTLERFLDGMSAFTLARVVERAGQDEPSWQLFAEIIAAATGYE
;
A
#
# COMPACT_ATOMS: atom_id res chain seq x y z
N MET A 1 -24.03 0.82 -21.24
CA MET A 1 -22.59 1.12 -21.10
C MET A 1 -22.19 0.64 -19.70
N ALA A 2 -21.72 -0.62 -19.59
CA ALA A 2 -21.44 -1.26 -18.30
C ALA A 2 -19.93 -1.16 -18.02
N ALA A 3 -19.58 -0.76 -16.81
CA ALA A 3 -18.21 -0.55 -16.37
C ALA A 3 -17.39 -1.85 -16.41
N HIS A 4 -16.18 -1.77 -16.96
CA HIS A 4 -15.18 -2.83 -16.89
C HIS A 4 -14.73 -2.98 -15.43
N HIS A 5 -15.16 -4.04 -14.75
CA HIS A 5 -14.51 -4.45 -13.50
C HIS A 5 -13.13 -5.02 -13.87
N GLY A 6 -12.06 -4.39 -13.39
CA GLY A 6 -10.69 -4.81 -13.67
C GLY A 6 -10.44 -6.21 -13.10
N SER A 7 -9.92 -7.12 -13.92
CA SER A 7 -9.64 -8.51 -13.55
C SER A 7 -8.30 -8.69 -12.82
N GLY A 8 -7.85 -7.66 -12.09
CA GLY A 8 -6.55 -7.67 -11.42
C GLY A 8 -6.60 -8.30 -10.03
N ARG A 9 -5.43 -8.67 -9.50
CA ARG A 9 -5.26 -9.12 -8.10
C ARG A 9 -4.55 -8.05 -7.26
N PRO A 10 -4.69 -8.03 -5.93
CA PRO A 10 -3.77 -7.29 -5.07
C PRO A 10 -2.41 -7.99 -4.96
N THR A 11 -1.48 -7.38 -4.21
CA THR A 11 -0.26 -8.07 -3.79
C THR A 11 -0.58 -9.34 -2.98
N GLY A 12 0.28 -10.36 -3.11
CA GLY A 12 0.19 -11.60 -2.33
C GLY A 12 0.76 -11.51 -0.91
N GLU A 13 1.43 -10.40 -0.58
CA GLU A 13 2.11 -10.21 0.70
C GLU A 13 1.13 -10.00 1.86
N VAL A 14 1.38 -10.67 2.98
CA VAL A 14 0.51 -10.61 4.17
C VAL A 14 1.05 -9.58 5.17
N PRO A 15 0.24 -8.60 5.62
CA PRO A 15 0.70 -7.52 6.51
C PRO A 15 0.67 -7.87 8.01
N SER A 16 0.22 -9.06 8.39
CA SER A 16 0.12 -9.46 9.80
C SER A 16 1.49 -9.51 10.46
N GLY A 17 1.66 -8.84 11.60
CA GLY A 17 2.89 -8.87 12.40
C GLY A 17 3.87 -7.72 12.17
N ILE A 18 3.53 -6.76 11.31
CA ILE A 18 4.29 -5.50 11.16
C ILE A 18 4.06 -4.64 12.42
N ALA A 19 5.13 -4.36 13.17
CA ALA A 19 5.06 -3.60 14.43
C ALA A 19 5.94 -2.35 14.43
N THR A 20 6.95 -2.28 13.56
CA THR A 20 7.95 -1.20 13.52
C THR A 20 8.06 -0.57 12.13
N ARG A 21 8.73 0.59 12.07
CA ARG A 21 9.08 1.24 10.79
C ARG A 21 9.92 0.31 9.89
N ASP A 22 10.83 -0.45 10.49
CA ASP A 22 11.74 -1.31 9.74
C ASP A 22 10.97 -2.55 9.21
N ASP A 23 10.03 -3.11 9.97
CA ASP A 23 9.11 -4.16 9.49
C ASP A 23 8.28 -3.67 8.29
N LEU A 24 7.83 -2.41 8.32
CA LEU A 24 7.12 -1.78 7.22
C LEU A 24 8.04 -1.61 5.99
N GLY A 25 9.30 -1.24 6.19
CA GLY A 25 10.30 -1.15 5.12
C GLY A 25 10.54 -2.49 4.43
N GLU A 26 10.74 -3.56 5.20
CA GLU A 26 10.91 -4.92 4.66
C GLU A 26 9.65 -5.42 3.94
N PHE A 27 8.47 -5.09 4.47
CA PHE A 27 7.21 -5.40 3.79
C PHE A 27 7.09 -4.69 2.44
N ILE A 28 7.42 -3.40 2.36
CA ILE A 28 7.39 -2.63 1.09
C ILE A 28 8.35 -3.25 0.05
N LEU A 29 9.53 -3.69 0.47
CA LEU A 29 10.48 -4.35 -0.44
C LEU A 29 9.91 -5.67 -1.00
N ARG A 30 9.24 -6.48 -0.19
CA ARG A 30 8.58 -7.71 -0.66
C ARG A 30 7.43 -7.41 -1.62
N VAL A 31 6.63 -6.37 -1.35
CA VAL A 31 5.57 -5.91 -2.25
C VAL A 31 6.15 -5.44 -3.59
N LEU A 32 7.28 -4.73 -3.57
CA LEU A 32 8.00 -4.31 -4.78
C LEU A 32 8.52 -5.51 -5.58
N ASP A 33 9.01 -6.54 -4.90
CA ASP A 33 9.45 -7.77 -5.56
C ASP A 33 8.29 -8.56 -6.19
N ASP A 34 7.10 -8.62 -5.56
CA ASP A 34 5.87 -9.17 -6.20
C ASP A 34 5.45 -8.35 -7.43
N LEU A 35 5.53 -7.01 -7.35
CA LEU A 35 5.26 -6.13 -8.51
C LEU A 35 6.21 -6.46 -9.69
N ARG A 36 7.51 -6.61 -9.40
CA ARG A 36 8.53 -6.96 -10.39
C ARG A 36 8.39 -8.38 -10.93
N GLY A 37 7.94 -9.32 -10.10
CA GLY A 37 7.81 -10.73 -10.44
C GLY A 37 6.62 -11.08 -11.35
N GLY A 38 5.65 -10.18 -11.49
CA GLY A 38 4.46 -10.39 -12.33
C GLY A 38 3.31 -9.44 -12.02
N GLY A 39 3.33 -8.81 -10.84
CA GLY A 39 2.32 -7.85 -10.41
C GLY A 39 2.13 -6.66 -11.37
N SER A 40 3.17 -6.25 -12.11
CA SER A 40 3.03 -5.18 -13.10
C SER A 40 1.99 -5.46 -14.20
N ALA A 41 1.72 -6.73 -14.52
CA ALA A 41 0.68 -7.13 -15.47
C ALA A 41 -0.62 -7.59 -14.79
N GLU A 42 -0.51 -8.04 -13.53
CA GLU A 42 -1.60 -8.72 -12.82
C GLU A 42 -2.32 -7.82 -11.81
N TRP A 43 -1.67 -6.77 -11.31
CA TRP A 43 -2.26 -5.92 -10.29
C TRP A 43 -3.32 -4.97 -10.85
N GLU A 44 -4.38 -4.79 -10.08
CA GLU A 44 -5.43 -3.82 -10.42
C GLU A 44 -4.89 -2.37 -10.41
N ASN A 45 -3.99 -2.08 -9.45
CA ASN A 45 -3.37 -0.76 -9.22
C ASN A 45 -1.86 -0.79 -9.49
N ASN A 46 -1.49 -1.18 -10.71
CA ASN A 46 -0.10 -1.35 -11.13
C ASN A 46 0.64 -0.05 -11.51
N THR A 47 -0.02 1.11 -11.50
CA THR A 47 0.61 2.42 -11.71
C THR A 47 0.66 3.21 -10.41
N LEU A 48 1.65 4.10 -10.28
CA LEU A 48 1.77 4.97 -9.09
C LEU A 48 0.49 5.77 -8.84
N GLU A 49 -0.12 6.32 -9.89
CA GLU A 49 -1.38 7.07 -9.80
C GLU A 49 -2.51 6.23 -9.19
N ARG A 50 -2.75 5.02 -9.71
CA ARG A 50 -3.80 4.12 -9.22
C ARG A 50 -3.51 3.58 -7.82
N PHE A 51 -2.24 3.32 -7.53
CA PHE A 51 -1.80 2.90 -6.20
C PHE A 51 -2.09 3.97 -5.15
N LEU A 52 -1.75 5.22 -5.43
CA LEU A 52 -2.02 6.35 -4.54
C LEU A 52 -3.52 6.62 -4.39
N ASP A 53 -4.30 6.49 -5.46
CA ASP A 53 -5.76 6.60 -5.41
C ASP A 53 -6.37 5.55 -4.47
N GLY A 54 -6.03 4.26 -4.67
CA GLY A 54 -6.49 3.17 -3.81
C GLY A 54 -6.06 3.31 -2.34
N MET A 55 -4.84 3.78 -2.09
CA MET A 55 -4.33 4.06 -0.75
C MET A 55 -5.13 5.18 -0.06
N SER A 56 -5.45 6.25 -0.79
CA SER A 56 -6.24 7.37 -0.26
C SER A 56 -7.67 6.93 0.08
N ALA A 57 -8.29 6.14 -0.78
CA ALA A 57 -9.64 5.61 -0.58
C ALA A 57 -9.73 4.74 0.68
N PHE A 58 -8.74 3.87 0.90
CA PHE A 58 -8.67 3.04 2.12
C PHE A 58 -8.43 3.87 3.39
N THR A 59 -7.51 4.84 3.32
CA THR A 59 -7.14 5.69 4.47
C THR A 59 -8.29 6.60 4.92
N LEU A 60 -9.07 7.12 3.97
CA LEU A 60 -10.22 7.98 4.24
C LEU A 60 -11.48 7.19 4.62
N ALA A 61 -11.56 5.92 4.23
CA ALA A 61 -12.58 5.03 4.74
C ALA A 61 -12.33 4.82 6.24
N ARG A 62 -13.32 5.10 7.11
CA ARG A 62 -13.26 4.95 8.58
C ARG A 62 -13.10 3.51 9.09
N VAL A 63 -12.43 2.64 8.33
CA VAL A 63 -12.19 1.22 8.62
C VAL A 63 -11.18 1.04 9.77
N VAL A 64 -10.49 2.10 10.19
CA VAL A 64 -9.44 2.09 11.22
C VAL A 64 -9.92 2.55 12.61
N GLU A 65 -11.23 2.62 12.88
CA GLU A 65 -11.73 2.80 14.26
C GLU A 65 -11.58 1.50 15.09
N ARG A 66 -10.35 0.98 15.20
CA ARG A 66 -10.00 -0.16 16.06
C ARG A 66 -9.25 0.38 17.28
N ALA A 67 -9.88 0.31 18.45
CA ALA A 67 -9.27 0.72 19.70
C ALA A 67 -7.96 -0.04 19.98
N GLY A 68 -6.89 0.67 20.35
CA GLY A 68 -5.63 0.09 20.82
C GLY A 68 -4.53 -0.09 19.78
N GLN A 69 -4.57 0.62 18.64
CA GLN A 69 -3.36 0.77 17.83
C GLN A 69 -2.46 1.82 18.48
N ASP A 70 -1.26 1.42 18.91
CA ASP A 70 -0.16 2.38 19.12
C ASP A 70 0.14 3.00 17.74
N GLU A 71 -0.56 4.11 17.45
CA GLU A 71 -0.71 4.64 16.09
C GLU A 71 0.63 5.22 15.59
N PRO A 72 1.26 4.63 14.55
CA PRO A 72 2.13 5.43 13.71
C PRO A 72 1.32 6.66 13.28
N SER A 73 1.83 7.86 13.57
CA SER A 73 1.06 9.07 13.28
C SER A 73 0.81 9.17 11.78
N TRP A 74 -0.33 9.75 11.37
CA TRP A 74 -0.58 10.08 9.97
C TRP A 74 0.56 10.91 9.35
N GLN A 75 1.26 11.68 10.19
CA GLN A 75 2.48 12.38 9.83
C GLN A 75 3.62 11.42 9.48
N LEU A 76 3.93 10.42 10.30
CA LEU A 76 4.97 9.43 9.98
C LEU A 76 4.66 8.69 8.67
N PHE A 77 3.39 8.35 8.44
CA PHE A 77 2.97 7.72 7.19
C PHE A 77 3.15 8.65 5.98
N ALA A 78 2.76 9.92 6.11
CA ALA A 78 2.98 10.92 5.06
C ALA A 78 4.46 11.19 4.80
N GLU A 79 5.30 11.20 5.85
CA GLU A 79 6.75 11.33 5.74
C GLU A 79 7.37 10.14 4.97
N ILE A 80 6.86 8.92 5.18
CA ILE A 80 7.28 7.73 4.41
C ILE A 80 6.91 7.88 2.93
N ILE A 81 5.69 8.32 2.61
CA ILE A 81 5.26 8.57 1.23
C ILE A 81 6.15 9.65 0.60
N ALA A 82 6.36 10.76 1.31
CA ALA A 82 7.19 11.86 0.83
C ALA A 82 8.63 11.41 0.55
N ALA A 83 9.23 10.64 1.47
CA ALA A 83 10.57 10.07 1.27
C ALA A 83 10.64 9.16 0.03
N ALA A 84 9.61 8.33 -0.21
CA ALA A 84 9.55 7.44 -1.37
C ALA A 84 9.48 8.19 -2.73
N THR A 85 9.18 9.50 -2.74
CA THR A 85 9.18 10.31 -3.97
C THR A 85 10.55 10.84 -4.39
N GLY A 86 11.57 10.78 -3.52
CA GLY A 86 12.83 11.50 -3.77
C GLY A 86 14.07 11.02 -3.03
N TYR A 87 14.03 9.83 -2.40
CA TYR A 87 15.22 9.19 -1.85
C TYR A 87 15.76 8.16 -2.86
N GLU A 88 16.97 8.38 -3.38
CA GLU A 88 17.77 7.39 -4.14
C GLU A 88 18.45 6.38 -3.20
#